data_AF-A0A7J5TV14-F1
#
_entry.id   AF-A0A7J5TV14-F1
#
_cell.length_a   1.000
_cell.length_b   1.000
_cell.length_c   1.000
_cell.angle_alpha   90.00
_cell.angle_beta   90.00
_cell.angle_gamma   90.00
#
_symmetry.space_group_name_H-M   'P 1'
#
loop_
_entity.id
_entity.type
_entity.pdbx_description
1 polymer ?
#
loop_
_entity_poly.entity_id
_entity_poly.type
_entity_poly.pdbx_seq_one_letter_code
_entity_poly.pdbx_strand_id
1 'polypeptide(L)'
;MKERLMMRADELHRKAALLSNALADFDDDDVVGRKRAVDEILAIREEWKDVRYEIETGQQRRKMPEPKPTNITGGLSDAEIKVELQRIRTNISKYTDKLAERPDHKKSDEWQSELDRLIGLREAYEAELADRRYTQAGKNEES
;
A
#
# COMPACT_ATOMS: atom_id res chain seq x y z
N MET A 1 -13.12 -30.27 -6.90
CA MET A 1 -13.02 -28.80 -6.68
C MET A 1 -11.65 -28.41 -6.15
N LYS A 2 -11.19 -28.96 -5.03
CA LYS A 2 -9.86 -28.69 -4.45
C LYS A 2 -8.67 -28.96 -5.40
N GLU A 3 -8.73 -30.03 -6.19
CA GLU A 3 -7.68 -30.38 -7.17
C GLU A 3 -7.55 -29.35 -8.30
N ARG A 4 -8.69 -28.83 -8.80
CA ARG A 4 -8.73 -27.74 -9.79
C ARG A 4 -8.13 -26.44 -9.22
N LEU A 5 -8.40 -26.14 -7.96
CA LEU A 5 -7.83 -24.98 -7.28
C LEU A 5 -6.32 -25.12 -7.08
N MET A 6 -5.83 -26.32 -6.74
CA MET A 6 -4.39 -26.58 -6.62
C MET A 6 -3.66 -26.40 -7.95
N MET A 7 -4.19 -26.94 -9.06
CA MET A 7 -3.62 -26.70 -10.39
C MET A 7 -3.61 -25.22 -10.76
N ARG A 8 -4.68 -24.49 -10.43
CA ARG A 8 -4.77 -23.04 -10.67
C ARG A 8 -3.74 -22.26 -9.83
N ALA A 9 -3.54 -22.64 -8.57
CA ALA A 9 -2.51 -22.03 -7.72
C ALA A 9 -1.10 -22.26 -8.30
N ASP A 10 -0.80 -23.47 -8.77
CA ASP A 10 0.49 -23.77 -9.37
C ASP A 10 0.71 -23.00 -10.67
N GLU A 11 -0.33 -22.87 -11.51
CA GLU A 11 -0.31 -22.07 -12.73
C GLU A 11 -0.01 -20.60 -12.44
N LEU A 12 -0.75 -19.99 -11.50
CA LEU A 12 -0.57 -18.60 -11.10
C LEU A 12 0.83 -18.35 -10.53
N HIS A 13 1.33 -19.28 -9.70
CA HIS A 13 2.68 -19.19 -9.14
C HIS A 13 3.76 -19.22 -10.23
N ARG A 14 3.66 -20.16 -11.19
CA ARG A 14 4.59 -20.24 -12.32
C ARG A 14 4.51 -18.99 -13.20
N LYS A 15 3.31 -18.50 -13.49
CA LYS A 15 3.13 -17.31 -14.34
C LYS A 15 3.75 -16.07 -13.69
N ALA A 16 3.55 -15.87 -12.39
CA ALA A 16 4.20 -14.78 -11.66
C ALA A 16 5.73 -14.91 -11.63
N ALA A 17 6.26 -16.13 -11.50
CA ALA A 17 7.71 -16.36 -11.54
C ALA A 17 8.31 -16.05 -12.92
N LEU A 18 7.64 -16.46 -14.00
CA LEU A 18 8.07 -16.16 -15.37
C LEU A 18 8.10 -14.65 -15.64
N LEU A 19 7.03 -13.93 -15.28
CA LEU A 19 6.99 -12.47 -15.41
C LEU A 19 8.04 -11.78 -14.55
N SER A 20 8.28 -12.29 -13.33
CA SER A 20 9.32 -11.74 -12.45
C SER A 20 10.72 -11.92 -13.02
N ASN A 21 10.98 -13.02 -13.74
CA ASN A 21 12.26 -13.24 -14.42
C ASN A 21 12.40 -12.28 -15.61
N ALA A 22 11.32 -12.06 -16.36
CA ALA A 22 11.31 -11.13 -17.49
C ALA A 22 11.53 -9.66 -17.08
N LEU A 23 11.37 -9.30 -15.79
CA LEU A 23 11.70 -7.96 -15.31
C LEU A 23 13.17 -7.58 -15.51
N ALA A 24 14.07 -8.58 -15.55
CA ALA A 24 15.50 -8.37 -15.79
C ALA A 24 15.81 -8.01 -17.26
N ASP A 25 14.88 -8.25 -18.18
CA ASP A 25 15.05 -8.00 -19.62
C ASP A 25 14.64 -6.58 -20.03
N PHE A 26 14.09 -5.78 -19.10
CA PHE A 26 13.73 -4.39 -19.36
C PHE A 26 14.92 -3.47 -19.17
N ASP A 27 15.07 -2.49 -20.07
CA ASP A 27 16.08 -1.44 -19.96
C ASP A 27 15.87 -0.55 -18.73
N ASP A 28 16.95 0.02 -18.23
CA ASP A 28 16.97 0.88 -17.03
C ASP A 28 16.16 2.17 -17.15
N ASP A 29 15.80 2.58 -18.37
CA ASP A 29 14.95 3.74 -18.63
C ASP A 29 13.48 3.37 -18.96
N ASP A 30 13.17 2.08 -19.17
CA ASP A 30 11.79 1.63 -19.42
C ASP A 30 11.01 1.44 -18.11
N VAL A 31 10.75 2.58 -17.47
CA VAL A 31 9.98 2.67 -16.21
C VAL A 31 8.51 2.29 -16.44
N VAL A 32 7.95 2.62 -17.60
CA VAL A 32 6.53 2.36 -17.91
C VAL A 32 6.30 0.87 -18.16
N GLY A 33 7.17 0.21 -18.92
CA GLY A 33 7.14 -1.22 -19.19
C GLY A 33 7.34 -2.04 -17.91
N ARG A 34 8.35 -1.70 -17.10
CA ARG A 34 8.56 -2.37 -15.80
C ARG A 34 7.39 -2.19 -14.85
N LYS A 35 6.82 -0.98 -14.76
CA LYS A 35 5.64 -0.74 -13.92
C LYS A 35 4.47 -1.63 -14.34
N ARG A 36 4.17 -1.72 -15.64
CA ARG A 36 3.09 -2.59 -16.15
C ARG A 36 3.33 -4.06 -15.83
N ALA A 37 4.56 -4.54 -15.99
CA ALA A 37 4.92 -5.92 -15.66
C ALA A 37 4.80 -6.20 -14.14
N VAL A 38 5.23 -5.26 -13.30
CA VAL A 38 5.05 -5.34 -11.84
C VAL A 38 3.58 -5.36 -11.44
N ASP A 39 2.74 -4.49 -12.03
CA ASP A 39 1.31 -4.45 -11.76
C ASP A 39 0.64 -5.79 -12.12
N GLU A 40 1.03 -6.41 -13.24
CA GLU A 40 0.53 -7.74 -13.64
C GLU A 40 0.99 -8.85 -12.67
N ILE A 41 2.24 -8.82 -12.22
CA ILE A 41 2.76 -9.76 -11.22
C ILE A 41 1.98 -9.65 -9.90
N LEU A 42 1.69 -8.42 -9.45
CA LEU A 42 0.95 -8.17 -8.22
C LEU A 42 -0.49 -8.69 -8.32
N ALA A 43 -1.16 -8.45 -9.45
CA ALA A 43 -2.50 -8.96 -9.69
C ALA A 43 -2.55 -10.50 -9.64
N ILE A 44 -1.60 -11.18 -10.31
CA ILE A 44 -1.50 -12.65 -10.32
C ILE A 44 -1.22 -13.18 -8.91
N ARG A 45 -0.36 -12.50 -8.13
CA ARG A 45 -0.05 -12.90 -6.75
C ARG A 45 -1.23 -12.72 -5.79
N GLU A 46 -2.06 -11.69 -5.96
CA GLU A 46 -3.29 -11.57 -5.17
C GLU A 46 -4.31 -12.67 -5.53
N GLU A 47 -4.50 -12.97 -6.81
CA GLU A 47 -5.36 -14.10 -7.23
C GLU A 47 -4.84 -15.43 -6.65
N TRP A 48 -3.52 -15.64 -6.65
CA TRP A 48 -2.91 -16.82 -6.04
C TRP A 48 -3.20 -16.94 -4.54
N LYS A 49 -3.12 -15.82 -3.80
CA LYS A 49 -3.46 -15.80 -2.36
C LYS A 49 -4.92 -16.14 -2.13
N ASP A 50 -5.82 -15.65 -2.97
CA ASP A 50 -7.25 -15.94 -2.86
C ASP A 50 -7.54 -17.43 -3.08
N VAL A 51 -6.94 -18.03 -4.11
CA VAL A 51 -7.06 -19.46 -4.41
C VAL A 51 -6.45 -20.31 -3.29
N ARG A 52 -5.27 -19.93 -2.75
CA ARG A 52 -4.65 -20.61 -1.61
C ARG A 52 -5.50 -20.57 -0.36
N TYR A 53 -6.08 -19.40 -0.06
CA TYR A 53 -6.99 -19.24 1.07
C TYR A 53 -8.24 -20.12 0.93
N GLU A 54 -8.79 -20.24 -0.29
CA GLU A 54 -9.92 -21.12 -0.57
C GLU A 54 -9.56 -22.62 -0.41
N ILE A 55 -8.36 -23.02 -0.83
CA ILE A 55 -7.85 -24.40 -0.62
C ILE A 55 -7.71 -24.73 0.88
N GLU A 56 -7.22 -23.76 1.67
CA GLU A 56 -6.92 -23.92 3.10
C GLU A 56 -8.19 -23.88 3.96
N THR A 57 -9.11 -22.96 3.68
CA THR A 57 -10.27 -22.67 4.53
C THR A 57 -11.59 -23.17 3.97
N GLY A 58 -11.65 -23.52 2.68
CA GLY A 58 -12.89 -23.84 1.97
C GLY A 58 -13.79 -22.63 1.73
N GLN A 59 -13.31 -21.41 2.01
CA GLN A 59 -14.06 -20.16 1.86
C GLN A 59 -13.32 -19.18 0.96
N GLN A 60 -14.06 -18.33 0.26
CA GLN A 60 -13.46 -17.22 -0.50
C GLN A 60 -12.88 -16.18 0.47
N ARG A 61 -11.67 -15.69 0.15
CA ARG A 61 -11.03 -14.62 0.92
C ARG A 61 -11.88 -13.37 0.83
N ARG A 62 -12.22 -12.75 1.97
CA ARG A 62 -12.83 -11.41 1.95
C ARG A 62 -11.87 -10.48 1.22
N LYS A 63 -12.36 -9.78 0.18
CA LYS A 63 -11.59 -8.74 -0.50
C LYS A 63 -11.08 -7.79 0.58
N MET A 64 -9.77 -7.78 0.80
CA MET A 64 -9.16 -6.70 1.57
C MET A 64 -9.51 -5.41 0.82
N PRO A 65 -9.94 -4.36 1.52
CA PRO A 65 -10.07 -3.05 0.89
C PRO A 65 -8.75 -2.76 0.17
N GLU A 66 -8.83 -2.36 -1.10
CA GLU A 66 -7.64 -2.07 -1.90
C GLU A 66 -6.71 -1.20 -1.06
N PRO A 67 -5.42 -1.59 -0.90
CA PRO A 67 -4.47 -0.72 -0.24
C PRO A 67 -4.46 0.58 -1.04
N LYS A 68 -5.02 1.63 -0.46
CA LYS A 68 -5.00 2.96 -1.06
C LYS A 68 -3.56 3.25 -1.47
N PRO A 69 -3.33 3.77 -2.69
CA PRO A 69 -2.00 3.95 -3.22
C PRO A 69 -1.14 4.66 -2.18
N THR A 70 -0.02 4.02 -1.82
CA THR A 70 0.97 4.59 -0.88
C THR A 70 1.89 5.59 -1.57
N ASN A 71 1.47 6.10 -2.74
CA ASN A 71 2.10 7.25 -3.36
C ASN A 71 1.41 8.49 -2.81
N ILE A 72 2.14 9.21 -1.96
CA ILE A 72 1.86 10.61 -1.68
C ILE A 72 1.89 11.34 -3.03
N THR A 73 0.92 12.23 -3.22
CA THR A 73 0.73 13.22 -4.30
C THR A 73 -0.09 12.78 -5.53
N GLY A 74 -1.22 13.48 -5.72
CA GLY A 74 -1.93 13.56 -7.00
C GLY A 74 -3.26 12.82 -7.15
N GLY A 75 -4.22 12.96 -6.22
CA GLY A 75 -5.59 12.49 -6.52
C GLY A 75 -6.62 12.51 -5.40
N LEU A 76 -6.20 12.61 -4.13
CA LEU A 76 -7.13 12.67 -3.00
C LEU A 76 -7.75 14.06 -2.86
N SER A 77 -9.05 14.09 -2.56
CA SER A 77 -9.76 15.30 -2.13
C SER A 77 -9.34 15.74 -0.72
N ASP A 78 -9.61 16.99 -0.36
CA ASP A 78 -9.28 17.53 0.97
C ASP A 78 -9.97 16.76 2.10
N ALA A 79 -11.18 16.26 1.85
CA ALA A 79 -11.91 15.42 2.79
C ALA A 79 -11.20 14.07 3.00
N GLU A 80 -10.70 13.45 1.94
CA GLU A 80 -9.97 12.20 2.02
C GLU A 80 -8.62 12.38 2.71
N ILE A 81 -7.90 13.47 2.44
CA ILE A 81 -6.65 13.80 3.13
C ILE A 81 -6.89 13.96 4.64
N LYS A 82 -7.98 14.63 5.05
CA LYS A 82 -8.34 14.76 6.47
C LYS A 82 -8.64 13.41 7.12
N VAL A 83 -9.31 12.49 6.41
CA VAL A 83 -9.58 11.13 6.90
C VAL A 83 -8.29 10.34 7.07
N GLU A 84 -7.37 10.41 6.11
CA GLU A 84 -6.08 9.74 6.22
C GLU A 84 -5.22 10.33 7.35
N LEU A 85 -5.20 11.66 7.52
CA LEU A 85 -4.56 12.32 8.65
C LEU A 85 -5.11 11.83 10.00
N GLN A 86 -6.42 11.66 10.11
CA GLN A 86 -7.02 11.15 11.35
C GLN A 86 -6.56 9.71 11.65
N ARG A 87 -6.51 8.85 10.62
CA ARG A 87 -6.02 7.47 10.76
C ARG A 87 -4.55 7.43 11.16
N ILE A 88 -3.72 8.25 10.52
CA ILE A 88 -2.29 8.37 10.81
C ILE A 88 -2.09 8.80 12.26
N ARG A 89 -2.82 9.82 12.73
CA ARG A 89 -2.74 10.31 14.12
C ARG A 89 -3.08 9.22 15.15
N THR A 90 -4.13 8.45 14.91
CA THR A 90 -4.50 7.32 15.79
C THR A 90 -3.41 6.24 15.81
N ASN A 91 -2.83 5.93 14.65
CA ASN A 91 -1.76 4.93 14.56
C ASN A 91 -0.46 5.41 15.22
N ILE A 92 -0.11 6.69 15.09
CA ILE A 92 1.02 7.31 15.80
C ILE A 92 0.83 7.12 17.29
N SER A 93 -0.32 7.53 17.85
CA SER A 93 -0.60 7.35 19.30
C SER A 93 -0.42 5.89 19.71
N LYS A 94 -0.98 4.95 18.94
CA LYS A 94 -0.88 3.52 19.22
C LYS A 94 0.56 3.01 19.22
N TYR A 95 1.40 3.43 18.29
CA TYR A 95 2.80 2.96 18.25
C TYR A 95 3.66 3.64 19.32
N THR A 96 3.41 4.91 19.62
CA THR A 96 4.00 5.61 20.77
C THR A 96 3.67 4.90 22.08
N ASP A 97 2.40 4.55 22.32
CA ASP A 97 1.98 3.86 23.54
C ASP A 97 2.62 2.48 23.65
N LYS A 98 2.70 1.72 22.54
CA LYS A 98 3.38 0.42 22.51
C LYS A 98 4.86 0.50 22.87
N LEU A 99 5.55 1.53 22.37
CA LEU A 99 6.97 1.76 22.66
C LEU A 99 7.17 2.21 24.12
N ALA A 100 6.25 3.02 24.65
CA ALA A 100 6.29 3.45 26.05
C ALA A 100 6.00 2.30 27.03
N GLU A 101 5.01 1.44 26.74
CA GLU A 101 4.65 0.31 27.58
C GLU A 101 5.65 -0.84 27.49
N ARG A 102 6.27 -1.05 26.32
CA ARG A 102 7.13 -2.22 26.04
C ARG A 102 8.36 -1.84 25.20
N PRO A 103 9.29 -1.05 25.76
CA PRO A 103 10.47 -0.59 25.02
C PRO A 103 11.38 -1.74 24.58
N ASP A 104 11.49 -2.82 25.37
CA ASP A 104 12.37 -3.97 25.09
C ASP A 104 11.67 -5.10 24.33
N HIS A 105 10.48 -4.86 23.77
CA HIS A 105 9.79 -5.89 22.99
C HIS A 105 10.59 -6.22 21.73
N LYS A 106 10.61 -7.49 21.31
CA LYS A 106 11.29 -7.96 20.07
C LYS A 106 10.86 -7.28 18.75
N LYS A 107 9.87 -6.38 18.79
CA LYS A 107 9.35 -5.62 17.66
C LYS A 107 9.45 -4.10 17.88
N SER A 108 10.16 -3.67 18.92
CA SER A 108 10.34 -2.25 19.22
C SER A 108 10.95 -1.51 18.03
N ASP A 109 11.98 -2.07 17.39
CA ASP A 109 12.59 -1.50 16.18
C ASP A 109 11.60 -1.41 15.00
N GLU A 110 10.75 -2.42 14.81
CA GLU A 110 9.69 -2.41 13.78
C GLU A 110 8.65 -1.31 14.08
N TRP A 111 8.27 -1.15 15.35
CA TRP A 111 7.30 -0.13 15.77
C TRP A 111 7.87 1.27 15.66
N GLN A 112 9.15 1.45 15.98
CA GLN A 112 9.85 2.72 15.83
C GLN A 112 9.95 3.10 14.36
N SER A 113 10.33 2.16 13.49
CA SER A 113 10.41 2.39 12.04
C SER A 113 9.04 2.77 11.44
N GLU A 114 7.97 2.11 11.87
CA GLU A 114 6.61 2.46 11.42
C GLU A 114 6.14 3.80 12.00
N LEU A 115 6.53 4.13 13.24
CA LEU A 115 6.25 5.44 13.84
C LEU A 115 6.90 6.56 13.04
N ASP A 116 8.18 6.44 12.70
CA ASP A 116 8.92 7.42 11.90
C ASP A 116 8.29 7.59 10.51
N ARG A 117 7.90 6.47 9.88
CA ARG A 117 7.17 6.47 8.60
C ARG A 117 5.84 7.23 8.69
N LEU A 118 5.06 6.98 9.74
CA LEU A 118 3.76 7.63 9.95
C LEU A 118 3.90 9.13 10.25
N ILE A 119 4.96 9.54 10.96
CA ILE A 119 5.28 10.95 11.19
C ILE A 119 5.58 11.65 9.86
N GLY A 120 6.43 11.07 9.02
CA GLY A 120 6.72 11.64 7.70
C GLY A 120 5.48 11.74 6.80
N LEU A 121 4.60 10.73 6.84
CA LEU A 121 3.33 10.78 6.12
C LEU A 121 2.40 11.89 6.63
N ARG A 122 2.32 12.09 7.94
CA ARG A 122 1.52 13.18 8.54
C ARG A 122 2.00 14.54 8.01
N GLU A 123 3.30 14.78 8.06
CA GLU A 123 3.91 16.04 7.62
C GLU A 123 3.65 16.31 6.14
N ALA A 124 3.79 15.29 5.29
CA ALA A 124 3.50 15.41 3.87
C ALA A 124 2.03 15.76 3.58
N TYR A 125 1.08 15.12 4.28
CA TYR A 125 -0.35 15.44 4.11
C TYR A 125 -0.74 16.81 4.67
N GLU A 126 -0.11 17.24 5.77
CA GLU A 126 -0.32 18.58 6.32
C GLU A 126 0.24 19.67 5.41
N ALA A 127 1.41 19.44 4.80
CA ALA A 127 2.00 20.33 3.80
C ALA A 127 1.12 20.45 2.55
N GLU A 128 0.58 19.33 2.04
CA GLU A 128 -0.35 19.31 0.90
C GLU A 128 -1.62 20.12 1.19
N LEU A 129 -2.23 19.96 2.37
CA LEU A 129 -3.40 20.77 2.74
C LEU A 129 -3.08 22.26 2.86
N ALA A 130 -1.88 22.60 3.32
CA ALA A 130 -1.44 23.99 3.38
C ALA A 130 -1.28 24.59 1.98
N ASP A 131 -0.59 23.89 1.08
CA ASP A 131 -0.37 24.30 -0.30
C ASP A 131 -1.68 24.51 -1.07
N ARG A 132 -2.64 23.59 -0.91
CA ARG A 132 -3.98 23.72 -1.51
C ARG A 132 -4.74 24.94 -1.01
N ARG A 133 -4.65 25.24 0.29
CA ARG A 133 -5.29 26.43 0.88
C ARG A 133 -4.68 27.71 0.32
N TYR A 134 -3.36 27.79 0.20
CA TYR A 134 -2.68 28.94 -0.41
C TYR A 134 -3.04 29.11 -1.89
N THR A 135 -3.04 28.01 -2.64
CA THR A 135 -3.42 28.02 -4.06
C THR A 135 -4.89 28.41 -4.28
N GLN A 136 -5.80 27.98 -3.40
CA GLN A 136 -7.20 28.39 -3.43
C GLN A 136 -7.39 29.85 -3.02
N ALA A 137 -6.62 30.36 -2.05
CA ALA A 137 -6.69 31.75 -1.61
C ALA A 137 -6.23 32.71 -2.73
N GLY A 138 -5.13 32.41 -3.42
CA GLY A 138 -4.63 33.24 -4.53
C GLY A 138 -5.59 33.33 -5.72
N LYS A 139 -6.35 32.27 -6.01
CA LYS A 139 -7.37 32.28 -7.08
C LYS A 139 -8.60 33.14 -6.77
N ASN A 140 -8.89 33.40 -5.50
CA ASN A 140 -10.02 34.23 -5.09
C ASN A 140 -9.71 35.74 -5.08
N GLU A 141 -8.44 36.14 -5.16
CA GLU A 141 -8.03 37.55 -5.22
C GLU A 141 -7.94 38.10 -6.66
N GLU A 142 -7.97 37.24 -7.68
CA GLU A 142 -7.91 37.61 -9.10
C GLU A 142 -9.27 37.57 -9.84
N SER A 143 -10.39 37.35 -9.14
CA SER A 143 -11.76 37.40 -9.69
C SER A 143 -12.57 38.56 -9.13
#